data_AF-A0A813JCU4-F1
#
_entry.id   AF-A0A813JCU4-F1
#
_cell.length_a   1.000
_cell.length_b   1.000
_cell.length_c   1.000
_cell.angle_alpha   90.00
_cell.angle_beta   90.00
_cell.angle_gamma   90.00
#
_symmetry.space_group_name_H-M   'P 1'
#
loop_
_entity.id
_entity.type
_entity.pdbx_description
1 polymer ?
#
loop_
_entity_poly.entity_id
_entity_poly.type
_entity_poly.pdbx_seq_one_letter_code
_entity_poly.pdbx_strand_id
1 'polypeptide(L)'
;QRVGFAGPPGSGKSSALRMLVASQAPDTAVVFAALRPRASLEKELAAAGLAPTGGAPKLVLHTDPHRATPAERYLLVLTAFRVAHELTRSHRHVLLALDDLTGFAEAAAELTAGASSGALPLPAAQVVAALLDAAGNLEVAGGRQQALSVAAVFDLDP
;
A
#
# COMPACT_ATOMS: atom_id res chain seq x y z
N GLN A 1 3.27 5.41 11.77
CA GLN A 1 4.26 6.36 11.16
C GLN A 1 3.88 6.62 9.71
N ARG A 2 4.41 7.67 9.06
CA ARG A 2 4.13 8.05 7.66
C ARG A 2 5.45 8.22 6.92
N VAL A 3 5.68 7.44 5.87
CA VAL A 3 6.92 7.48 5.09
C VAL A 3 6.59 7.55 3.61
N GLY A 4 7.18 8.51 2.89
CA GLY A 4 7.07 8.64 1.45
C GLY A 4 8.44 8.47 0.79
N PHE A 5 8.52 7.63 -0.24
CA PHE A 5 9.68 7.52 -1.12
C PHE A 5 9.34 8.24 -2.41
N ALA A 6 9.97 9.38 -2.68
CA ALA A 6 9.69 10.22 -3.84
C ALA A 6 10.95 10.44 -4.67
N GLY A 7 10.80 10.48 -5.99
CA GLY A 7 11.90 10.71 -6.92
C GLY A 7 11.64 10.10 -8.30
N PRO A 8 12.57 10.29 -9.25
CA PRO A 8 12.37 9.86 -10.64
C PRO A 8 12.34 8.32 -10.78
N PRO A 9 11.73 7.78 -11.83
CA PRO A 9 11.75 6.35 -12.12
C PRO A 9 13.19 5.78 -12.09
N GLY A 10 13.35 4.58 -11.54
CA GLY A 10 14.66 3.91 -11.46
C GLY A 10 15.58 4.35 -10.30
N SER A 11 15.18 5.32 -9.47
CA SER A 11 15.97 5.77 -8.31
C SER A 11 16.04 4.79 -7.12
N GLY A 12 15.43 3.61 -7.23
CA GLY A 12 15.47 2.57 -6.20
C GLY A 12 14.37 2.64 -5.12
N LYS A 13 13.33 3.46 -5.30
CA LYS A 13 12.23 3.65 -4.33
C LYS A 13 11.50 2.35 -3.97
N SER A 14 11.05 1.61 -4.98
CA SER A 14 10.40 0.31 -4.79
C SER A 14 11.33 -0.69 -4.08
N SER A 15 12.63 -0.66 -4.38
CA SER A 15 13.62 -1.51 -3.70
C SER A 15 13.77 -1.11 -2.23
N ALA A 16 13.87 0.19 -1.92
CA ALA A 16 13.93 0.68 -0.55
C ALA A 16 12.66 0.33 0.25
N LEU A 17 11.48 0.46 -0.37
CA LEU A 17 10.22 0.03 0.24
C LEU A 17 10.21 -1.48 0.54
N ARG A 18 10.68 -2.32 -0.39
CA ARG A 18 10.79 -3.77 -0.18
C ARG A 18 11.77 -4.12 0.93
N MET A 19 12.90 -3.42 1.03
CA MET A 19 13.86 -3.58 2.12
C MET A 19 13.25 -3.20 3.47
N LEU A 20 12.48 -2.11 3.54
CA LEU A 20 11.72 -1.73 4.73
C LEU A 20 10.72 -2.82 5.12
N VAL A 21 10.00 -3.37 4.15
CA VAL A 21 9.02 -4.44 4.38
C VAL A 21 9.69 -5.73 4.86
N ALA A 22 10.85 -6.07 4.31
CA ALA A 22 11.64 -7.22 4.72
C ALA A 22 12.27 -7.06 6.11
N SER A 23 12.58 -5.83 6.54
CA SER A 23 13.18 -5.55 7.83
C SER A 23 12.20 -5.50 9.00
N GLN A 24 10.90 -5.71 8.75
CA GLN A 24 9.89 -5.67 9.82
C GLN A 24 10.06 -6.85 10.79
N ALA A 25 9.75 -6.61 12.06
CA ALA A 25 9.79 -7.65 13.08
C ALA A 25 8.81 -8.78 12.76
N PRO A 26 9.08 -10.04 13.18
CA PRO A 26 8.23 -11.19 12.86
C PRO A 26 6.76 -11.09 13.31
N ASP A 27 6.45 -10.23 14.29
CA ASP A 27 5.10 -9.98 14.82
C ASP A 27 4.38 -8.80 14.14
N THR A 28 5.03 -8.13 13.19
CA THR A 28 4.44 -7.04 12.41
C THR A 28 3.67 -7.60 11.22
N ALA A 29 2.38 -7.34 11.17
CA ALA A 29 1.56 -7.69 10.03
C ALA A 29 1.87 -6.73 8.86
N VAL A 30 1.96 -7.27 7.65
CA VAL A 30 2.32 -6.50 6.46
C VAL A 30 1.23 -6.64 5.41
N VAL A 31 0.82 -5.52 4.83
CA VAL A 31 0.03 -5.46 3.59
C VAL A 31 0.84 -4.71 2.56
N PHE A 32 1.28 -5.41 1.52
CA PHE A 32 2.01 -4.84 0.40
C PHE A 32 1.10 -4.81 -0.82
N ALA A 33 0.90 -3.64 -1.43
CA ALA A 33 0.08 -3.49 -2.62
C ALA A 33 0.90 -2.89 -3.76
N ALA A 34 0.87 -3.53 -4.94
CA ALA A 34 1.64 -3.05 -6.08
C ALA A 34 1.00 -3.21 -7.45
N LEU A 35 1.27 -2.26 -8.33
CA LEU A 35 0.93 -2.29 -9.75
C LEU A 35 2.05 -3.04 -10.51
N ARG A 36 2.11 -4.36 -10.32
CA ARG A 36 3.14 -5.24 -10.88
C ARG A 36 2.56 -6.61 -11.26
N PRO A 37 3.06 -7.25 -12.33
CA PRO A 37 2.73 -8.64 -12.63
C PRO A 37 3.16 -9.57 -11.49
N ARG A 38 2.33 -10.57 -11.19
CA ARG A 38 2.52 -11.53 -10.09
C ARG A 38 3.93 -12.15 -10.08
N ALA A 39 4.35 -12.71 -11.20
CA ALA A 39 5.62 -13.44 -11.29
C ALA A 39 6.84 -12.55 -11.04
N SER A 40 6.80 -11.28 -11.48
CA SER A 40 7.84 -10.30 -11.19
C SER A 40 7.87 -9.99 -9.70
N LEU A 41 6.70 -9.72 -9.12
CA LEU A 41 6.57 -9.36 -7.72
C LEU A 41 7.01 -10.49 -6.78
N GLU A 42 6.62 -11.73 -7.06
CA GLU A 42 7.06 -12.91 -6.29
C GLU A 42 8.58 -13.06 -6.31
N LYS A 43 9.21 -12.91 -7.48
CA LYS A 43 10.67 -12.97 -7.62
C LYS A 43 11.36 -11.85 -6.84
N GLU A 44 10.82 -10.64 -6.92
CA GLU A 44 11.35 -9.46 -6.24
C GLU A 44 11.22 -9.55 -4.71
N LEU A 45 10.08 -10.01 -4.20
CA LEU A 45 9.86 -10.19 -2.77
C LEU A 45 10.68 -11.36 -2.22
N ALA A 46 10.83 -12.44 -2.97
CA ALA A 46 11.72 -13.54 -2.61
C ALA A 46 13.18 -13.06 -2.53
N ALA A 47 13.64 -12.26 -3.49
CA ALA A 47 14.97 -11.66 -3.47
C ALA A 47 15.16 -10.69 -2.29
N ALA A 48 14.11 -10.02 -1.83
CA ALA A 48 14.13 -9.20 -0.63
C ALA A 48 14.04 -10.00 0.69
N GLY A 49 13.89 -11.33 0.65
CA GLY A 49 13.79 -12.17 1.84
C GLY A 49 12.39 -12.24 2.47
N LEU A 50 11.34 -11.85 1.73
CA LEU A 50 9.93 -11.90 2.19
C LEU A 50 9.30 -13.29 2.02
N ALA A 51 10.00 -14.34 2.47
CA ALA A 51 9.43 -15.67 2.54
C ALA A 51 8.34 -15.75 3.63
N PRO A 52 7.32 -16.62 3.47
CA PRO A 52 6.35 -16.93 4.51
C PRO A 52 7.05 -17.66 5.67
N THR A 53 7.58 -16.88 6.60
CA THR A 53 8.09 -17.32 7.89
C THR A 53 6.91 -17.36 8.86
N GLY A 54 6.76 -18.41 9.66
CA GLY A 54 5.60 -18.66 10.55
C GLY A 54 5.35 -17.62 11.67
N GLY A 55 5.10 -16.37 11.29
CA GLY A 55 4.81 -15.21 12.13
C GLY A 55 3.57 -14.47 11.67
N ALA A 56 3.52 -13.14 11.89
CA ALA A 56 2.40 -12.30 11.50
C ALA A 56 2.12 -12.34 9.98
N PRO A 57 0.86 -12.11 9.55
CA PRO A 57 0.48 -12.25 8.16
C PRO A 57 1.21 -11.23 7.27
N LYS A 58 1.70 -11.73 6.12
CA LYS A 58 2.27 -10.92 5.03
C LYS A 58 1.38 -11.10 3.81
N LEU A 59 0.54 -10.11 3.54
CA LEU A 59 -0.40 -10.12 2.43
C LEU A 59 0.15 -9.28 1.28
N VAL A 60 0.10 -9.85 0.08
CA VAL A 60 0.54 -9.18 -1.14
C VAL A 60 -0.66 -9.07 -2.06
N LEU A 61 -1.08 -7.83 -2.32
CA LEU A 61 -2.10 -7.48 -3.30
C LEU A 61 -1.40 -6.96 -4.54
N HIS A 62 -1.82 -7.41 -5.71
CA HIS A 62 -1.21 -6.98 -6.95
C HIS A 62 -2.24 -6.82 -8.04
N THR A 63 -1.94 -5.94 -8.99
CA THR A 63 -2.65 -5.83 -10.26
C THR A 63 -1.61 -5.81 -11.39
N ASP A 64 -1.92 -6.46 -12.51
CA ASP A 64 -1.08 -6.39 -13.72
C ASP A 64 -1.31 -5.03 -14.43
N PRO A 65 -0.29 -4.15 -14.51
CA PRO A 65 -0.45 -2.81 -15.09
C PRO A 65 -0.84 -2.85 -16.58
N HIS A 66 -0.57 -3.93 -17.30
CA HIS A 66 -0.89 -4.05 -18.72
C HIS A 66 -2.31 -4.51 -18.99
N ARG A 67 -2.99 -5.08 -17.98
CA ARG A 67 -4.33 -5.66 -18.12
C ARG A 67 -5.38 -4.97 -17.29
N ALA A 68 -4.97 -4.29 -16.22
CA ALA A 68 -5.91 -3.73 -15.29
C ALA A 68 -6.64 -2.51 -15.83
N THR A 69 -7.93 -2.54 -15.60
CA THR A 69 -8.83 -1.41 -15.73
C THR A 69 -8.47 -0.31 -14.72
N PRO A 70 -8.84 0.95 -14.98
CA PRO A 70 -8.69 2.02 -13.99
C PRO A 70 -9.37 1.70 -12.65
N ALA A 71 -10.51 1.00 -12.68
CA ALA A 71 -11.20 0.55 -11.47
C ALA A 71 -10.37 -0.41 -10.61
N GLU A 72 -9.68 -1.37 -11.22
CA GLU A 72 -8.82 -2.32 -10.48
C GLU A 72 -7.61 -1.62 -9.86
N ARG A 73 -6.98 -0.68 -10.59
CA ARG A 73 -5.87 0.13 -10.06
C ARG A 73 -6.30 1.00 -8.88
N TYR A 74 -7.48 1.61 -8.99
CA TYR A 74 -8.08 2.43 -7.93
C TYR A 74 -8.44 1.59 -6.68
N LEU A 75 -9.14 0.46 -6.89
CA LEU A 75 -9.59 -0.43 -5.81
C LEU A 75 -8.46 -1.17 -5.12
N LEU A 76 -7.31 -1.39 -5.78
CA LEU A 76 -6.13 -2.01 -5.18
C LEU A 76 -5.73 -1.30 -3.89
N VAL A 77 -5.60 0.03 -3.93
CA VAL A 77 -5.17 0.83 -2.77
C VAL A 77 -6.22 0.84 -1.67
N LEU A 78 -7.51 0.99 -2.03
CA LEU A 78 -8.59 0.96 -1.04
C LEU A 78 -8.72 -0.41 -0.35
N THR A 79 -8.56 -1.48 -1.11
CA THR A 79 -8.59 -2.85 -0.59
C THR A 79 -7.40 -3.08 0.34
N ALA A 80 -6.20 -2.67 -0.08
CA ALA A 80 -5.00 -2.76 0.76
C ALA A 80 -5.17 -2.02 2.08
N PHE A 81 -5.71 -0.80 2.03
CA PHE A 81 -5.99 -0.03 3.22
C PHE A 81 -7.01 -0.71 4.13
N ARG A 82 -8.13 -1.19 3.58
CA ARG A 82 -9.15 -1.87 4.39
C ARG A 82 -8.60 -3.12 5.06
N VAL A 83 -7.80 -3.91 4.34
CA VAL A 83 -7.14 -5.10 4.88
C VAL A 83 -6.16 -4.71 6.00
N ALA A 84 -5.31 -3.70 5.78
CA ALA A 84 -4.38 -3.24 6.80
C ALA A 84 -5.10 -2.73 8.05
N HIS A 85 -6.17 -1.95 7.87
CA HIS A 85 -6.99 -1.44 8.95
C HIS A 85 -7.76 -2.55 9.69
N GLU A 86 -8.11 -3.65 9.03
CA GLU A 86 -8.68 -4.81 9.73
C GLU A 86 -7.63 -5.53 10.57
N LEU A 87 -6.40 -5.67 10.05
CA LEU A 87 -5.31 -6.33 10.76
C LEU A 87 -4.89 -5.59 12.03
N THR A 88 -5.12 -4.28 12.15
CA THR A 88 -4.84 -3.55 13.38
C THR A 88 -5.70 -4.07 14.53
N ARG A 89 -6.91 -4.61 14.27
CA ARG A 89 -7.77 -5.20 15.31
C ARG A 89 -7.13 -6.42 15.98
N SER A 90 -6.29 -7.17 15.28
CA SER A 90 -5.66 -8.39 15.78
C SER A 90 -4.16 -8.28 16.05
N HIS A 91 -3.48 -7.29 15.49
CA HIS A 91 -2.02 -7.14 15.58
C HIS A 91 -1.61 -5.81 16.22
N ARG A 92 -0.53 -5.82 17.00
CA ARG A 92 0.00 -4.60 17.63
C ARG A 92 0.60 -3.63 16.62
N HIS A 93 1.27 -4.16 15.59
CA HIS A 93 1.91 -3.36 14.56
C HIS A 93 1.51 -3.86 13.19
N VAL A 94 1.03 -2.93 12.35
CA VAL A 94 0.70 -3.18 10.95
C VAL A 94 1.46 -2.20 10.06
N LEU A 95 2.11 -2.71 9.03
CA LEU A 95 2.70 -1.93 7.95
C LEU A 95 1.85 -2.06 6.68
N LEU A 96 1.34 -0.93 6.19
CA LEU A 96 0.78 -0.80 4.85
C LEU A 96 1.84 -0.20 3.92
N ALA A 97 2.24 -0.97 2.91
CA ALA A 97 3.24 -0.60 1.90
C ALA A 97 2.58 -0.50 0.52
N LEU A 98 2.71 0.65 -0.15
CA LEU A 98 2.04 0.96 -1.42
C LEU A 98 3.07 1.31 -2.51
N ASP A 99 3.06 0.59 -3.63
CA ASP A 99 4.02 0.70 -4.75
C ASP A 99 3.29 0.66 -6.12
N ASP A 100 2.75 1.77 -6.63
CA ASP A 100 2.92 3.15 -6.20
C ASP A 100 1.57 3.86 -5.94
N LEU A 101 1.63 5.09 -5.42
CA LEU A 101 0.46 5.96 -5.30
C LEU A 101 0.23 6.83 -6.55
N THR A 102 1.22 6.97 -7.43
CA THR A 102 1.10 7.72 -8.68
C THR A 102 0.10 7.03 -9.61
N GLY A 103 0.24 5.71 -9.85
CA GLY A 103 -0.69 4.95 -10.67
C GLY A 103 -2.11 4.87 -10.08
N PHE A 104 -2.24 4.98 -8.75
CA PHE A 104 -3.55 5.16 -8.10
C PHE A 104 -4.18 6.52 -8.41
N ALA A 105 -3.39 7.61 -8.34
CA ALA A 105 -3.88 8.95 -8.63
C ALA A 105 -4.28 9.11 -10.11
N GLU A 106 -3.51 8.53 -11.02
CA GLU A 106 -3.84 8.45 -12.46
C GLU A 106 -5.14 7.68 -12.69
N ALA A 107 -5.29 6.51 -12.06
CA ALA A 107 -6.50 5.72 -12.17
C ALA A 107 -7.75 6.48 -11.65
N ALA A 108 -7.61 7.23 -10.55
CA ALA A 108 -8.66 8.11 -10.08
C ALA A 108 -8.98 9.22 -11.10
N ALA A 109 -7.98 9.85 -11.70
CA ALA A 109 -8.20 10.88 -12.73
C ALA A 109 -8.94 10.30 -13.95
N GLU A 110 -8.52 9.13 -14.46
CA GLU A 110 -9.16 8.44 -15.59
C GLU A 110 -10.63 8.08 -15.30
N LEU A 111 -10.92 7.53 -14.12
CA LEU A 111 -12.28 7.22 -13.69
C LEU A 111 -13.14 8.48 -13.57
N THR A 112 -12.55 9.63 -13.21
CA THR A 112 -13.28 10.91 -13.15
C THR A 112 -13.67 11.36 -14.54
N ALA A 113 -12.70 11.32 -15.47
CA ALA A 113 -12.88 11.79 -16.82
C ALA A 113 -13.91 10.95 -17.59
N GLY A 114 -13.99 9.64 -17.30
CA GLY A 114 -14.94 8.73 -17.91
C GLY A 114 -16.36 8.77 -17.33
N ALA A 115 -16.59 9.47 -16.21
CA ALA A 115 -17.89 9.50 -15.54
C ALA A 115 -18.84 10.54 -16.18
N SER A 116 -19.86 10.07 -16.91
CA SER A 116 -20.83 10.93 -17.60
C SER A 116 -21.90 11.54 -16.68
N SER A 117 -22.11 11.02 -15.46
CA SER A 117 -22.99 11.60 -14.45
C SER A 117 -22.69 10.99 -13.06
N GLY A 118 -21.94 11.70 -12.23
CA GLY A 118 -21.95 11.47 -10.78
C GLY A 118 -20.78 10.65 -10.23
N ALA A 119 -19.82 11.40 -9.69
CA ALA A 119 -18.84 11.04 -8.67
C ALA A 119 -17.99 9.77 -8.90
N LEU A 120 -16.71 9.99 -9.11
CA LEU A 120 -15.68 9.09 -8.58
C LEU A 120 -16.05 8.60 -7.17
N PRO A 121 -15.74 7.34 -6.80
CA PRO A 121 -15.47 7.07 -5.41
C PRO A 121 -14.27 7.95 -5.01
N LEU A 122 -14.42 8.77 -3.97
CA LEU A 122 -13.41 9.61 -3.28
C LEU A 122 -12.17 10.08 -4.10
N PRO A 123 -11.96 11.40 -4.27
CA PRO A 123 -10.75 11.96 -4.88
C PRO A 123 -9.46 11.38 -4.30
N ALA A 124 -8.46 11.13 -5.15
CA ALA A 124 -7.18 10.53 -4.73
C ALA A 124 -6.54 11.27 -3.55
N ALA A 125 -6.57 12.60 -3.55
CA ALA A 125 -6.05 13.41 -2.46
C ALA A 125 -6.76 13.16 -1.12
N GLN A 126 -8.09 12.98 -1.14
CA GLN A 126 -8.85 12.66 0.08
C GLN A 126 -8.53 11.25 0.59
N VAL A 127 -8.37 10.29 -0.32
CA VAL A 127 -7.96 8.93 0.05
C VAL A 127 -6.57 8.96 0.68
N VAL A 128 -5.59 9.59 0.02
CA VAL A 128 -4.22 9.69 0.55
C VAL A 128 -4.20 10.41 1.90
N ALA A 129 -4.95 11.50 2.06
CA ALA A 129 -5.09 12.16 3.35
C ALA A 129 -5.64 11.21 4.42
N ALA A 130 -6.72 10.47 4.13
CA ALA A 130 -7.29 9.50 5.05
C ALA A 130 -6.32 8.35 5.40
N LEU A 131 -5.53 7.86 4.43
CA LEU A 131 -4.48 6.87 4.67
C LEU A 131 -3.44 7.39 5.65
N LEU A 132 -2.96 8.61 5.40
CA LEU A 132 -1.96 9.26 6.25
C LEU A 132 -2.54 9.54 7.64
N ASP A 133 -3.77 10.04 7.76
CA ASP A 133 -4.41 10.30 9.04
C ASP A 133 -4.61 9.02 9.86
N ALA A 134 -5.02 7.92 9.21
CA ALA A 134 -5.15 6.62 9.85
C ALA A 134 -3.80 6.05 10.35
N ALA A 135 -2.67 6.51 9.79
CA ALA A 135 -1.35 6.08 10.23
C ALA A 135 -0.99 6.71 11.58
N GLY A 136 -0.76 5.90 12.60
CA GLY A 136 -0.47 6.39 13.93
C GLY A 136 -0.59 5.32 14.99
N ASN A 137 -0.40 5.73 16.24
CA ASN A 137 -0.68 4.88 17.39
C ASN A 137 -2.14 5.09 17.80
N LEU A 138 -2.88 4.00 17.91
CA LEU A 138 -4.25 3.95 18.38
C LEU A 138 -4.23 3.31 19.76
N GLU A 139 -4.67 4.06 20.77
CA GLU A 139 -4.98 3.47 22.07
C GLU A 139 -6.38 2.87 22.00
N VAL A 140 -6.45 1.55 22.14
CA VAL A 140 -7.73 0.86 22.22
C VAL A 140 -8.16 0.77 23.67
N ALA A 141 -9.48 0.84 23.90
CA ALA A 141 -10.09 0.60 25.21
C ALA A 141 -9.48 -0.65 25.87
N GLY A 142 -8.97 -0.48 27.10
CA GLY A 142 -8.20 -1.51 27.81
C GLY A 142 -6.67 -1.33 27.77
N GLY A 143 -6.15 -0.18 27.27
CA GLY A 143 -4.73 0.17 27.33
C GLY A 143 -3.85 -0.56 26.32
N ARG A 144 -4.45 -1.27 25.35
CA ARG A 144 -3.70 -1.95 24.29
C ARG A 144 -3.33 -0.94 23.21
N GLN A 145 -2.03 -0.69 23.04
CA GLN A 145 -1.52 0.11 21.93
C GLN A 145 -1.50 -0.69 20.63
N GLN A 146 -2.07 -0.12 19.59
CA GLN A 146 -1.98 -0.58 18.21
C GLN A 146 -1.30 0.49 17.38
N ALA A 147 -0.59 0.11 16.33
CA ALA A 147 0.03 1.06 15.41
C ALA A 147 -0.22 0.65 13.96
N LEU A 148 -0.61 1.63 13.15
CA LEU A 148 -0.58 1.56 11.70
C LEU A 148 0.54 2.45 11.18
N SER A 149 1.44 1.87 10.40
CA SER A 149 2.44 2.60 9.64
C SER A 149 2.12 2.51 8.16
N VAL A 150 2.23 3.63 7.46
CA VAL A 150 2.02 3.73 6.01
C VAL A 150 3.33 4.13 5.36
N ALA A 151 3.75 3.34 4.38
CA ALA A 151 4.91 3.60 3.54
C ALA A 151 4.46 3.59 2.08
N ALA A 152 4.74 4.65 1.33
CA ALA A 152 4.26 4.76 -0.05
C ALA A 152 5.36 5.25 -1.00
N VAL A 153 5.35 4.71 -2.22
CA VAL A 153 6.18 5.16 -3.33
C VAL A 153 5.40 6.17 -4.17
N PHE A 154 6.08 7.25 -4.51
CA PHE A 154 5.64 8.27 -5.46
C PHE A 154 6.65 8.31 -6.60
N ASP A 155 6.28 7.77 -7.75
CA ASP A 155 6.99 8.02 -8.99
C ASP A 155 6.59 9.43 -9.45
N LEU A 156 7.52 10.36 -9.30
CA LEU A 156 7.36 11.74 -9.75
C LEU A 156 8.06 11.84 -11.09
N ASP A 157 7.28 12.02 -12.17
CA ASP A 157 7.87 12.46 -13.43
C ASP A 157 8.39 13.91 -13.26
N PRO A 158 9.56 14.22 -13.84
CA PRO A 158 10.16 15.55 -13.79
C PRO A 158 9.36 16.62 -14.54
#